data_AF-A0A653Y8R6-F1
#
_entry.id   AF-A0A653Y8R6-F1
#
_cell.length_a   1.000
_cell.length_b   1.000
_cell.length_c   1.000
_cell.angle_alpha   90.00
_cell.angle_beta   90.00
_cell.angle_gamma   90.00
#
_symmetry.space_group_name_H-M   'P 1'
#
loop_
_entity.id
_entity.type
_entity.pdbx_description
1 polymer ?
#
loop_
_entity_poly.entity_id
_entity_poly.type
_entity_poly.pdbx_seq_one_letter_code
_entity_poly.pdbx_strand_id
1 'polypeptide(L)'
;MSTDIAAMSAENYVQQGEALENLLHENRKFAPSAEFAANAVTSADAYAEAEADRPAFWAKQARELLTCDVWLLGRVDDVMNVSGHRLSTTEIESALVSHPSVAEAAVVGAADDTTGQAVVAFVILRGDAVNNGDETVLELRNHVGKEIGPIAKPKQLLIVPELPKTRSGKIVRRLLKDIAEGRDTGDATTLADPGIMAQIAKSLTK
;
A
#
# COMPACT_ATOMS: atom_id res chain seq x y z
N MET A 1 -20.46 78.78 20.07
CA MET A 1 -19.60 77.65 20.48
C MET A 1 -20.33 76.34 20.20
N SER A 2 -20.53 75.96 18.93
CA SER A 2 -21.20 74.68 18.62
C SER A 2 -20.80 74.00 17.31
N THR A 3 -19.81 74.52 16.59
CA THR A 3 -19.41 74.00 15.26
C THR A 3 -18.12 73.19 15.26
N ASP A 4 -17.32 73.20 16.33
CA ASP A 4 -16.01 72.52 16.34
C ASP A 4 -16.06 71.04 16.74
N ILE A 5 -17.13 70.56 17.39
CA ILE A 5 -17.22 69.17 17.88
C ILE A 5 -17.56 68.18 16.74
N ALA A 6 -18.29 68.62 15.71
CA ALA A 6 -18.70 67.78 14.58
C ALA A 6 -17.58 67.57 13.55
N ALA A 7 -16.66 68.53 13.38
CA ALA A 7 -15.52 68.40 12.47
C ALA A 7 -14.45 67.44 13.03
N MET A 8 -14.12 67.56 14.32
CA MET A 8 -13.16 66.69 15.02
C MET A 8 -13.59 65.21 15.09
N SER A 9 -14.89 64.92 14.98
CA SER A 9 -15.42 63.56 15.00
C SER A 9 -15.43 62.90 13.61
N ALA A 10 -15.61 63.68 12.53
CA ALA A 10 -15.50 63.19 11.16
C ALA A 10 -14.03 62.90 10.76
N GLU A 11 -13.08 63.77 11.15
CA GLU A 11 -11.65 63.57 10.89
C GLU A 11 -11.08 62.34 11.62
N ASN A 12 -11.53 62.08 12.85
CA ASN A 12 -11.18 60.86 13.59
C ASN A 12 -11.77 59.58 12.97
N TYR A 13 -12.95 59.66 12.34
CA TYR A 13 -13.59 58.50 11.69
C TYR A 13 -12.90 58.14 10.36
N VAL A 14 -12.48 59.16 9.58
CA VAL A 14 -11.72 58.96 8.34
C VAL A 14 -10.32 58.40 8.63
N GLN A 15 -9.63 58.88 9.68
CA GLN A 15 -8.35 58.30 10.08
C GLN A 15 -8.47 56.86 10.62
N GLN A 16 -9.56 56.52 11.33
CA GLN A 16 -9.81 55.15 11.74
C GLN A 16 -10.15 54.23 10.55
N GLY A 17 -10.84 54.74 9.53
CA GLY A 17 -11.11 54.01 8.29
C GLY A 17 -9.84 53.68 7.50
N GLU A 18 -8.96 54.66 7.28
CA GLU A 18 -7.64 54.42 6.65
C GLU A 18 -6.75 53.50 7.49
N ALA A 19 -6.77 53.63 8.82
CA ALA A 19 -5.99 52.75 9.71
C ALA A 19 -6.48 51.28 9.67
N LEU A 20 -7.79 51.06 9.49
CA LEU A 20 -8.38 49.72 9.36
C LEU A 20 -8.19 49.13 7.96
N GLU A 21 -8.25 49.92 6.89
CA GLU A 21 -7.96 49.45 5.52
C GLU A 21 -6.50 48.99 5.37
N ASN A 22 -5.57 49.61 6.10
CA ASN A 22 -4.16 49.21 6.13
C ASN A 22 -3.93 47.89 6.90
N LEU A 23 -4.84 47.53 7.82
CA LEU A 23 -4.82 46.25 8.55
C LEU A 23 -5.40 45.08 7.74
N LEU A 24 -6.14 45.36 6.66
CA LEU A 24 -6.73 44.34 5.77
C LEU A 24 -5.75 43.85 4.70
N HIS A 25 -4.65 44.56 4.45
CA HIS A 25 -3.64 44.20 3.46
C HIS A 25 -2.32 43.79 4.14
N GLU A 26 -2.28 42.54 4.61
CA GLU A 26 -1.09 41.91 5.19
C GLU A 26 -0.04 41.61 4.09
N ASN A 27 0.84 42.57 3.82
CA ASN A 27 1.96 42.43 2.87
C ASN A 27 3.27 41.91 3.51
N ARG A 28 3.24 41.48 4.78
CA ARG A 28 4.42 40.95 5.48
C ARG A 28 4.86 39.64 4.82
N LYS A 29 6.00 39.69 4.13
CA LYS A 29 6.67 38.50 3.58
C LYS A 29 7.67 37.99 4.59
N PHE A 30 7.46 36.79 5.08
CA PHE A 30 8.43 36.07 5.91
C PHE A 30 9.29 35.22 4.98
N ALA A 31 10.55 35.62 4.80
CA ALA A 31 11.49 34.77 4.08
C ALA A 31 11.65 33.45 4.86
N PRO A 32 11.63 32.29 4.18
CA PRO A 32 11.88 31.02 4.84
C PRO A 32 13.26 31.01 5.50
N SER A 33 13.41 30.26 6.58
CA SER A 33 14.73 30.04 7.17
C SER A 33 15.67 29.36 6.16
N ALA A 34 16.97 29.61 6.29
CA ALA A 34 17.97 29.01 5.39
C ALA A 34 17.92 27.47 5.40
N GLU A 35 17.63 26.87 6.56
CA GLU A 35 17.44 25.43 6.71
C GLU A 35 16.22 24.91 5.94
N PHE A 36 15.10 25.64 5.97
CA PHE A 36 13.90 25.29 5.20
C PHE A 36 14.15 25.41 3.69
N ALA A 37 14.84 26.47 3.25
CA ALA A 37 15.17 26.69 1.85
C ALA A 37 16.16 25.64 1.30
N ALA A 38 17.11 25.18 2.12
CA ALA A 38 18.07 24.14 1.72
C ALA A 38 17.43 22.77 1.45
N ASN A 39 16.28 22.49 2.08
CA ASN A 39 15.52 21.25 1.90
C ASN A 39 14.42 21.37 0.82
N ALA A 40 14.39 22.46 0.04
CA ALA A 40 13.39 22.65 -0.99
C ALA A 40 13.55 21.61 -2.12
N VAL A 41 12.44 21.00 -2.51
CA VAL A 41 12.39 20.00 -3.60
C VAL A 41 12.56 20.67 -4.98
N THR A 42 12.39 21.99 -5.07
CA THR A 42 12.47 22.77 -6.30
C THR A 42 13.16 24.12 -6.08
N SER A 43 13.79 24.66 -7.11
CA SER A 43 14.51 25.93 -7.07
C SER A 43 13.74 27.06 -7.77
N ALA A 44 14.16 28.31 -7.55
CA ALA A 44 13.61 29.48 -8.22
C ALA A 44 13.75 29.41 -9.75
N ASP A 45 14.81 28.77 -10.25
CA ASP A 45 15.06 28.60 -11.68
C ASP A 45 13.99 27.75 -12.37
N ALA A 46 13.44 26.74 -11.67
CA ALA A 46 12.35 25.92 -12.19
C ALA A 46 11.07 26.74 -12.39
N TYR A 47 10.81 27.74 -11.55
CA TYR A 47 9.68 28.66 -11.73
C TYR A 47 9.88 29.58 -12.93
N ALA A 48 11.10 30.10 -13.13
CA ALA A 48 11.42 30.92 -14.30
C ALA A 48 11.33 30.13 -15.62
N GLU A 49 11.79 28.87 -15.64
CA GLU A 49 11.64 27.96 -16.80
C GLU A 49 10.15 27.68 -17.09
N ALA A 50 9.35 27.43 -16.05
CA ALA A 50 7.91 27.19 -16.19
C ALA A 50 7.12 28.42 -16.64
N GLU A 51 7.52 29.63 -16.24
CA GLU A 51 6.87 30.88 -16.66
C GLU A 51 7.17 31.20 -18.14
N ALA A 52 8.38 30.89 -18.60
CA ALA A 52 8.78 31.09 -19.99
C ALA A 52 8.01 30.18 -20.97
N ASP A 53 7.88 28.89 -20.65
CA ASP A 53 7.10 27.94 -21.44
C ASP A 53 6.49 26.84 -20.56
N ARG A 54 5.28 27.13 -20.08
CA ARG A 54 4.57 26.26 -19.15
C ARG A 54 4.27 24.87 -19.73
N PRO A 55 3.75 24.73 -20.96
CA PRO A 55 3.58 23.41 -21.57
C PRO A 55 4.88 22.62 -21.76
N ALA A 56 5.96 23.24 -22.23
CA ALA A 56 7.23 22.54 -22.46
C ALA A 56 7.88 22.07 -21.15
N PHE A 57 7.82 22.89 -20.10
CA PHE A 57 8.27 22.54 -18.76
C PHE A 57 7.57 21.27 -18.26
N TRP A 58 6.23 21.23 -18.29
CA TRP A 58 5.49 20.04 -17.85
C TRP A 58 5.74 18.82 -18.74
N ALA A 59 5.96 19.00 -20.05
CA ALA A 59 6.33 17.90 -20.93
C ALA A 59 7.70 17.30 -20.60
N LYS A 60 8.68 18.12 -20.19
CA LYS A 60 9.99 17.67 -19.72
C LYS A 60 9.86 16.95 -18.37
N GLN A 61 9.18 17.54 -17.39
CA GLN A 61 8.92 16.91 -16.09
C GLN A 61 8.23 15.55 -16.25
N ALA A 62 7.25 15.43 -17.15
CA ALA A 62 6.57 14.16 -17.42
C ALA A 62 7.52 13.10 -17.98
N ARG A 63 8.43 13.47 -18.90
CA ARG A 63 9.41 12.53 -19.46
C ARG A 63 10.45 12.07 -18.44
N GLU A 64 10.82 12.93 -17.50
CA GLU A 64 11.89 12.67 -16.54
C GLU A 64 11.40 12.00 -15.25
N LEU A 65 10.19 12.33 -14.79
CA LEU A 65 9.66 11.88 -13.49
C LEU A 65 8.62 10.76 -13.58
N LEU A 66 7.94 10.59 -14.73
CA LEU A 66 6.94 9.55 -14.89
C LEU A 66 7.52 8.37 -15.66
N THR A 67 7.47 7.20 -15.04
CA THR A 67 7.67 5.92 -15.71
C THR A 67 6.30 5.35 -16.10
N CYS A 68 6.02 5.22 -17.39
CA CYS A 68 4.79 4.58 -17.90
C CYS A 68 4.93 3.06 -17.97
N ASP A 69 5.37 2.45 -16.87
CA ASP A 69 5.51 0.99 -16.78
C ASP A 69 4.16 0.35 -16.45
N VAL A 70 3.82 -0.72 -17.16
CA VAL A 70 2.61 -1.50 -16.92
C VAL A 70 2.97 -2.74 -16.11
N TRP A 71 2.43 -2.83 -14.89
CA TRP A 71 2.60 -3.98 -14.00
C TRP A 71 1.37 -4.87 -14.04
N LEU A 72 1.55 -6.15 -14.38
CA LEU A 72 0.49 -7.15 -14.30
C LEU A 72 0.40 -7.70 -12.87
N LEU A 73 -0.42 -7.08 -12.03
CA LEU A 73 -0.56 -7.39 -10.59
C LEU A 73 -1.43 -8.64 -10.30
N GLY A 74 -1.64 -9.50 -11.29
CA GLY A 74 -2.51 -10.67 -11.19
C GLY A 74 -3.92 -10.46 -11.77
N ARG A 75 -4.84 -11.37 -11.44
CA ARG A 75 -6.24 -11.29 -11.90
C ARG A 75 -7.06 -10.41 -10.97
N VAL A 76 -8.12 -9.79 -11.50
CA VAL A 76 -9.09 -8.99 -10.70
C VAL A 76 -9.79 -9.85 -9.64
N ASP A 77 -10.00 -11.14 -9.93
CA ASP A 77 -10.65 -12.09 -9.01
C ASP A 77 -9.74 -12.49 -7.83
N ASP A 78 -8.42 -12.25 -7.96
CA ASP A 78 -7.40 -12.60 -6.97
C ASP A 78 -7.16 -11.45 -5.96
N VAL A 79 -8.17 -10.58 -5.76
CA VAL A 79 -8.15 -9.47 -4.80
C VAL A 79 -9.04 -9.79 -3.61
N MET A 80 -8.54 -9.56 -2.40
CA MET A 80 -9.29 -9.73 -1.16
C MET A 80 -9.53 -8.39 -0.45
N ASN A 81 -10.55 -8.35 0.40
CA ASN A 81 -10.94 -7.20 1.21
C ASN A 81 -10.71 -7.48 2.69
N VAL A 82 -9.63 -6.92 3.24
CA VAL A 82 -9.27 -7.04 4.65
C VAL A 82 -9.53 -5.69 5.32
N SER A 83 -10.53 -5.60 6.19
CA SER A 83 -10.88 -4.36 6.90
C SER A 83 -11.07 -3.14 5.96
N GLY A 84 -11.68 -3.36 4.78
CA GLY A 84 -11.90 -2.32 3.78
C GLY A 84 -10.73 -2.09 2.82
N HIS A 85 -9.59 -2.74 3.03
CA HIS A 85 -8.39 -2.58 2.20
C HIS A 85 -8.37 -3.65 1.11
N ARG A 86 -8.23 -3.22 -0.15
CA ARG A 86 -8.11 -4.13 -1.29
C ARG A 86 -6.67 -4.57 -1.44
N LEU A 87 -6.40 -5.83 -1.16
CA LEU A 87 -5.07 -6.44 -1.24
C LEU A 87 -5.03 -7.45 -2.38
N SER A 88 -4.01 -7.37 -3.23
CA SER A 88 -3.76 -8.40 -4.25
C SER A 88 -3.06 -9.58 -3.61
N THR A 89 -3.50 -10.81 -3.90
CA THR A 89 -2.76 -12.01 -3.47
C THR A 89 -1.37 -12.06 -4.09
N THR A 90 -1.21 -11.58 -5.33
CA THR A 90 0.06 -11.63 -6.07
C THR A 90 1.12 -10.74 -5.42
N GLU A 91 0.70 -9.60 -4.86
CA GLU A 91 1.60 -8.71 -4.13
C GLU A 91 2.17 -9.39 -2.87
N ILE A 92 1.30 -10.03 -2.09
CA ILE A 92 1.69 -10.76 -0.88
C ILE A 92 2.53 -12.01 -1.23
N GLU A 93 2.16 -12.74 -2.29
CA GLU A 93 2.94 -13.86 -2.83
C GLU A 93 4.36 -13.40 -3.22
N SER A 94 4.48 -12.27 -3.92
CA SER A 94 5.77 -11.71 -4.33
C SER A 94 6.61 -11.28 -3.13
N ALA A 95 5.99 -10.65 -2.13
CA ALA A 95 6.67 -10.29 -0.88
C ALA A 95 7.16 -11.53 -0.12
N LEU A 96 6.41 -12.63 -0.10
CA LEU A 96 6.87 -13.88 0.50
C LEU A 96 8.04 -14.48 -0.28
N VAL A 97 7.95 -14.52 -1.61
CA VAL A 97 8.97 -15.09 -2.50
C VAL A 97 10.27 -14.26 -2.50
N SER A 98 10.21 -12.97 -2.17
CA SER A 98 11.42 -12.15 -2.01
C SER A 98 12.28 -12.56 -0.80
N HIS A 99 11.72 -13.33 0.13
CA HIS A 99 12.48 -13.87 1.25
C HIS A 99 13.40 -15.04 0.82
N PRO A 100 14.69 -15.07 1.21
CA PRO A 100 15.64 -16.07 0.74
C PRO A 100 15.24 -17.53 1.01
N SER A 101 14.55 -17.78 2.12
CA SER A 101 14.12 -19.13 2.49
C SER A 101 12.91 -19.66 1.71
N VAL A 102 12.21 -18.81 0.96
CA VAL A 102 10.96 -19.17 0.27
C VAL A 102 11.24 -19.57 -1.19
N ALA A 103 10.72 -20.74 -1.57
CA ALA A 103 10.75 -21.23 -2.95
C ALA A 103 9.50 -20.79 -3.72
N GLU A 104 8.33 -21.04 -3.15
CA GLU A 104 7.03 -20.69 -3.73
C GLU A 104 6.04 -20.29 -2.63
N ALA A 105 5.09 -19.43 -2.98
CA ALA A 105 4.00 -19.03 -2.09
C ALA A 105 2.68 -18.98 -2.85
N ALA A 106 1.60 -19.31 -2.16
CA ALA A 106 0.24 -19.09 -2.62
C ALA A 106 -0.56 -18.41 -1.50
N VAL A 107 -1.32 -17.37 -1.84
CA VAL A 107 -2.09 -16.59 -0.88
C VAL A 107 -3.56 -16.60 -1.25
N VAL A 108 -4.42 -16.78 -0.25
CA VAL A 108 -5.88 -16.73 -0.40
C VAL A 108 -6.50 -15.89 0.70
N GLY A 109 -7.62 -15.24 0.38
CA GLY A 109 -8.48 -14.60 1.37
C GLY A 109 -9.51 -15.59 1.88
N ALA A 110 -9.48 -15.88 3.18
CA ALA A 110 -10.48 -16.71 3.86
C ALA A 110 -11.44 -15.84 4.68
N ALA A 111 -12.67 -16.29 4.89
CA ALA A 111 -13.64 -15.57 5.72
C ALA A 111 -13.12 -15.37 7.15
N ASP A 112 -13.33 -14.16 7.69
CA ASP A 112 -12.92 -13.80 9.04
C ASP A 112 -13.93 -12.88 9.71
N ASP A 113 -14.36 -13.23 10.92
CA ASP A 113 -15.44 -12.51 11.62
C ASP A 113 -15.08 -11.06 11.97
N THR A 114 -13.79 -10.76 12.16
CA THR A 114 -13.34 -9.43 12.60
C THR A 114 -12.99 -8.53 11.41
N THR A 115 -12.34 -9.09 10.39
CA THR A 115 -11.77 -8.33 9.26
C THR A 115 -12.55 -8.51 7.96
N GLY A 116 -13.61 -9.32 7.97
CA GLY A 116 -14.37 -9.74 6.79
C GLY A 116 -13.64 -10.86 6.03
N GLN A 117 -12.40 -10.59 5.61
CA GLN A 117 -11.48 -11.60 5.11
C GLN A 117 -10.12 -11.47 5.79
N ALA A 118 -9.46 -12.59 6.02
CA ALA A 118 -8.09 -12.66 6.49
C ALA A 118 -7.16 -13.24 5.43
N VAL A 119 -5.92 -12.73 5.42
CA VAL A 119 -4.84 -13.25 4.58
C VAL A 119 -4.37 -14.60 5.13
N VAL A 120 -4.49 -15.66 4.33
CA VAL A 120 -3.95 -16.98 4.61
C VAL A 120 -2.89 -17.31 3.56
N ALA A 121 -1.67 -17.60 4.01
CA ALA A 121 -0.53 -17.88 3.15
C ALA A 121 -0.09 -19.34 3.27
N PHE A 122 0.22 -19.96 2.14
CA PHE A 122 0.82 -21.29 2.03
C PHE A 122 2.20 -21.11 1.41
N VAL A 123 3.23 -21.62 2.08
CA VAL A 123 4.63 -21.38 1.73
C VAL A 123 5.37 -22.70 1.58
N ILE A 124 6.10 -22.83 0.48
CA ILE A 124 7.10 -23.88 0.28
C ILE A 124 8.47 -23.26 0.54
N LEU A 125 9.22 -23.85 1.47
CA LEU A 125 10.60 -23.45 1.74
C LEU A 125 11.56 -24.05 0.70
N ARG A 126 12.68 -23.37 0.46
CA ARG A 126 13.78 -23.95 -0.34
C ARG A 126 14.40 -25.14 0.41
N GLY A 127 14.98 -26.07 -0.33
CA GLY A 127 15.50 -27.33 0.23
C GLY A 127 16.67 -27.15 1.20
N ASP A 128 17.35 -26.01 1.17
CA ASP A 128 18.43 -25.61 2.07
C ASP A 128 17.95 -24.76 3.27
N ALA A 129 16.68 -24.36 3.29
CA ALA A 129 16.14 -23.55 4.36
C ALA A 129 15.81 -24.38 5.60
N VAL A 130 16.18 -23.87 6.77
CA VAL A 130 15.83 -24.48 8.05
C VAL A 130 14.38 -24.12 8.41
N ASN A 131 13.58 -25.13 8.73
CA ASN A 131 12.22 -24.94 9.25
C ASN A 131 12.23 -25.05 10.78
N ASN A 132 12.21 -23.90 11.45
CA ASN A 132 12.13 -23.80 12.91
C ASN A 132 10.68 -23.73 13.41
N GLY A 133 9.69 -24.04 12.56
CA GLY A 133 8.27 -23.95 12.90
C GLY A 133 7.83 -22.49 13.11
N ASP A 134 7.38 -22.17 14.33
CA ASP A 134 6.76 -20.89 14.65
C ASP A 134 7.70 -19.69 14.46
N GLU A 135 9.00 -19.88 14.66
CA GLU A 135 10.00 -18.82 14.42
C GLU A 135 10.07 -18.44 12.94
N THR A 136 10.13 -19.45 12.06
CA THR A 136 10.12 -19.24 10.61
C THR A 136 8.82 -18.59 10.15
N VAL A 137 7.69 -19.02 10.73
CA VAL A 137 6.38 -18.41 10.46
C VAL A 137 6.37 -16.93 10.86
N LEU A 138 6.86 -16.60 12.05
CA LEU A 138 6.92 -15.22 12.55
C LEU A 138 7.86 -14.34 11.71
N GLU A 139 9.00 -14.87 11.30
CA GLU A 139 9.97 -14.21 10.42
C GLU A 139 9.31 -13.83 9.09
N LEU A 140 8.68 -14.80 8.41
CA LEU A 140 8.02 -14.58 7.13
C LEU A 140 6.84 -13.60 7.23
N ARG A 141 6.04 -13.67 8.30
CA ARG A 141 4.96 -12.70 8.55
C ARG A 141 5.51 -11.28 8.76
N ASN A 142 6.63 -11.16 9.46
CA ASN A 142 7.27 -9.86 9.67
C ASN A 142 7.93 -9.33 8.39
N HIS A 143 8.46 -10.21 7.54
CA HIS A 143 8.98 -9.86 6.22
C HIS A 143 7.90 -9.21 5.35
N VAL A 144 6.73 -9.85 5.20
CA VAL A 144 5.59 -9.25 4.47
C VAL A 144 5.18 -7.90 5.07
N GLY A 145 5.20 -7.80 6.40
CA GLY A 145 4.89 -6.56 7.10
C GLY A 145 5.89 -5.42 6.87
N LYS A 146 7.14 -5.73 6.51
CA LYS A 146 8.16 -4.75 6.13
C LYS A 146 8.03 -4.34 4.66
N GLU A 147 7.75 -5.29 3.78
CA GLU A 147 7.67 -5.06 2.33
C GLU A 147 6.42 -4.28 1.91
N ILE A 148 5.25 -4.65 2.44
CA ILE A 148 3.96 -4.05 2.04
C ILE A 148 3.40 -3.19 3.18
N GLY A 149 3.42 -3.72 4.40
CA GLY A 149 2.93 -3.03 5.58
C GLY A 149 2.14 -3.92 6.54
N PRO A 150 1.78 -3.41 7.73
CA PRO A 150 1.13 -4.20 8.79
C PRO A 150 -0.20 -4.85 8.38
N ILE A 151 -0.96 -4.22 7.47
CA ILE A 151 -2.26 -4.70 7.02
C ILE A 151 -2.17 -5.97 6.15
N ALA A 152 -1.05 -6.16 5.44
CA ALA A 152 -0.82 -7.30 4.57
C ALA A 152 -0.24 -8.51 5.31
N LYS A 153 0.06 -8.37 6.61
CA LYS A 153 0.60 -9.48 7.42
C LYS A 153 -0.38 -10.66 7.39
N PRO A 154 0.07 -11.85 6.93
CA PRO A 154 -0.78 -13.03 6.97
C PRO A 154 -1.30 -13.28 8.39
N LYS A 155 -2.60 -13.53 8.54
CA LYS A 155 -3.17 -13.93 9.84
C LYS A 155 -2.74 -15.36 10.15
N GLN A 156 -2.74 -16.21 9.13
CA GLN A 156 -2.22 -17.57 9.17
C GLN A 156 -1.19 -17.76 8.06
N LEU A 157 -0.09 -18.44 8.37
CA LEU A 157 0.93 -18.83 7.40
C LEU A 157 1.31 -20.28 7.68
N LEU A 158 1.15 -21.11 6.66
CA LEU A 158 1.34 -22.56 6.73
C LEU A 158 2.51 -22.96 5.85
N ILE A 159 3.48 -23.65 6.43
CA ILE A 159 4.56 -24.26 5.68
C ILE A 159 4.05 -25.60 5.16
N VAL A 160 3.99 -25.74 3.84
CA VAL A 160 3.48 -26.93 3.15
C VAL A 160 4.59 -27.56 2.30
N PRO A 161 4.58 -28.90 2.15
CA PRO A 161 5.56 -29.57 1.30
C PRO A 161 5.35 -29.23 -0.18
N GLU A 162 4.09 -29.04 -0.59
CA GLU A 162 3.73 -28.78 -1.97
C GLU A 162 2.41 -28.01 -2.06
N LEU A 163 2.21 -27.30 -3.18
CA LEU A 163 1.00 -26.57 -3.52
C LEU A 163 0.16 -27.35 -4.53
N PRO A 164 -1.18 -27.31 -4.46
CA PRO A 164 -2.05 -28.02 -5.39
C PRO A 164 -1.96 -27.36 -6.78
N LYS A 165 -1.27 -28.04 -7.69
CA LYS A 165 -1.07 -27.60 -9.08
C LYS A 165 -1.83 -28.48 -10.06
N THR A 166 -2.32 -27.89 -11.14
CA THR A 166 -2.79 -28.64 -12.31
C THR A 166 -1.62 -29.29 -13.03
N ARG A 167 -1.89 -30.22 -13.96
CA ARG A 167 -0.85 -30.75 -14.87
C ARG A 167 -0.14 -29.70 -15.72
N SER A 168 -0.74 -28.52 -15.89
CA SER A 168 -0.14 -27.36 -16.57
C SER A 168 0.68 -26.46 -15.63
N GLY A 169 0.83 -26.82 -14.36
CA GLY A 169 1.59 -26.08 -13.36
C GLY A 169 0.86 -24.90 -12.74
N LYS A 170 -0.44 -24.70 -13.03
CA LYS A 170 -1.23 -23.61 -12.43
C LYS A 170 -1.66 -23.99 -11.02
N ILE A 171 -1.46 -23.08 -10.07
CA ILE A 171 -1.95 -23.25 -8.69
C ILE A 171 -3.48 -23.16 -8.68
N VAL A 172 -4.13 -24.14 -8.08
CA VAL A 172 -5.60 -24.20 -7.96
C VAL A 172 -6.04 -23.49 -6.69
N ARG A 173 -6.03 -22.14 -6.69
CA ARG A 173 -6.31 -21.30 -5.51
C ARG A 173 -7.68 -21.56 -4.87
N ARG A 174 -8.68 -21.96 -5.65
CA ARG A 174 -10.02 -22.33 -5.13
C ARG A 174 -9.92 -23.37 -4.02
N LEU A 175 -9.12 -24.41 -4.24
CA LEU A 175 -8.97 -25.52 -3.31
C LEU A 175 -8.25 -25.10 -2.02
N LEU A 176 -7.24 -24.22 -2.12
CA LEU A 176 -6.59 -23.63 -0.96
C LEU A 176 -7.54 -22.76 -0.13
N LYS A 177 -8.44 -22.03 -0.80
CA LYS A 177 -9.49 -21.25 -0.11
C LYS A 177 -10.50 -22.15 0.60
N ASP A 178 -10.94 -23.23 -0.04
CA ASP A 178 -11.85 -24.21 0.57
C ASP A 178 -11.23 -24.81 1.84
N ILE A 179 -9.95 -25.20 1.77
CA ILE A 179 -9.20 -25.67 2.93
C ILE A 179 -9.10 -24.60 4.03
N ALA A 180 -8.76 -23.35 3.67
CA ALA A 180 -8.60 -22.26 4.64
C ALA A 180 -9.92 -21.89 5.34
N GLU A 181 -11.06 -22.11 4.67
CA GLU A 181 -12.41 -21.90 5.23
C GLU A 181 -12.98 -23.17 5.90
N GLY A 182 -12.23 -24.28 5.96
CA GLY A 182 -12.68 -25.54 6.52
C GLY A 182 -13.82 -26.22 5.75
N ARG A 183 -13.98 -25.89 4.46
CA ARG A 183 -15.00 -26.48 3.58
C ARG A 183 -14.49 -27.76 2.92
N ASP A 184 -15.42 -28.61 2.50
CA ASP A 184 -15.07 -29.80 1.73
C ASP A 184 -14.47 -29.41 0.39
N THR A 185 -13.31 -30.00 0.09
CA THR A 185 -12.59 -29.75 -1.15
C THR A 185 -13.32 -30.51 -2.24
N GLY A 186 -14.09 -29.81 -3.07
CA GLY A 186 -14.87 -30.39 -4.17
C GLY A 186 -14.00 -31.06 -5.25
N ASP A 187 -14.34 -30.89 -6.53
CA ASP A 187 -13.62 -31.61 -7.59
C ASP A 187 -12.11 -31.26 -7.65
N ALA A 188 -11.28 -32.29 -7.40
CA ALA A 188 -9.83 -32.27 -7.40
C ALA A 188 -9.20 -33.11 -8.53
N THR A 189 -10.01 -33.59 -9.49
CA THR A 189 -9.57 -34.49 -10.57
C THR A 189 -8.53 -33.89 -11.53
N THR A 190 -8.42 -32.56 -11.55
CA THR A 190 -7.44 -31.84 -12.39
C THR A 190 -6.06 -31.66 -11.74
N LEU A 191 -5.93 -32.02 -10.46
CA LEU A 191 -4.66 -31.95 -9.75
C LEU A 191 -3.64 -32.94 -10.34
N ALA A 192 -2.37 -32.52 -10.33
CA ALA A 192 -1.26 -33.41 -10.65
C ALA A 192 -1.13 -34.53 -9.61
N ASP A 193 -1.27 -34.19 -8.33
CA ASP A 193 -1.33 -35.14 -7.22
C ASP A 193 -2.53 -34.83 -6.30
N PRO A 194 -3.57 -35.69 -6.27
CA PRO A 194 -4.70 -35.56 -5.36
C PRO A 194 -4.34 -35.68 -3.86
N GLY A 195 -3.23 -36.35 -3.52
CA GLY A 195 -2.81 -36.59 -2.14
C GLY A 195 -2.37 -35.33 -1.39
N ILE A 196 -1.98 -34.29 -2.11
CA ILE A 196 -1.52 -32.99 -1.57
C ILE A 196 -2.59 -32.36 -0.67
N MET A 197 -3.86 -32.48 -1.04
CA MET A 197 -4.96 -31.85 -0.30
C MET A 197 -5.09 -32.37 1.14
N ALA A 198 -4.93 -33.68 1.32
CA ALA A 198 -4.95 -34.30 2.65
C ALA A 198 -3.73 -33.91 3.49
N GLN A 199 -2.57 -33.73 2.86
CA GLN A 199 -1.36 -33.28 3.54
C GLN A 199 -1.50 -31.83 4.03
N ILE A 200 -2.03 -30.94 3.20
CA ILE A 200 -2.27 -29.54 3.57
C ILE A 200 -3.31 -29.45 4.70
N ALA A 201 -4.40 -30.22 4.60
CA ALA A 201 -5.42 -30.26 5.66
C ALA A 201 -4.83 -30.71 7.02
N LYS A 202 -3.93 -31.69 7.01
CA LYS A 202 -3.23 -32.14 8.22
C LYS A 202 -2.32 -31.06 8.81
N SER A 203 -1.69 -30.24 7.97
CA SER A 203 -0.85 -29.11 8.42
C SER A 203 -1.65 -27.98 9.08
N LEU A 204 -2.96 -27.87 8.79
CA LEU A 204 -3.86 -26.88 9.40
C LEU A 204 -4.38 -27.27 10.77
N THR A 205 -4.39 -28.57 11.10
CA THR A 205 -4.94 -29.07 12.37
C THR A 205 -3.89 -29.12 13.49
N LYS A 206 -2.68 -28.62 13.22
CA LYS A 206 -1.53 -28.66 14.12
C LYS A 206 -1.27 -27.28 14.70
#